data_AF-A0A9D8J3N8-F1
#
_entry.id   AF-A0A9D8J3N8-F1
#
_cell.length_a   1.000
_cell.length_b   1.000
_cell.length_c   1.000
_cell.angle_alpha   90.00
_cell.angle_beta   90.00
_cell.angle_gamma   90.00
#
_symmetry.space_group_name_H-M   'P 1'
#
loop_
_entity.id
_entity.type
_entity.pdbx_description
1 polymer ?
#
loop_
_entity_poly.entity_id
_entity_poly.type
_entity_poly.pdbx_seq_one_letter_code
_entity_poly.pdbx_strand_id
1 'polypeptide(L)'
;MMLLFFFISFLHAHVLVVEQKPDFIQQAQILNCVKESEFVGCLASLQGVLSVDFYPSAQVSSLVIKPRKPIARWGAGFVDSSGQWFQVPLTDDNRGLTVLDVKEPDLYDAIVLLSRFTTRHMQLTYVEKTAGGQWQVLIQDGPLLYLGSRPSDPMGGVEQFFKSHPDALRLAGQYFDFRNPEMVARGRR
;
A
#
# COMPACT_ATOMS: atom_id res chain seq x y z
N MET A 1 13.05 17.34 10.90
CA MET A 1 13.61 16.01 10.59
C MET A 1 14.42 15.59 11.80
N MET A 2 13.93 14.61 12.58
CA MET A 2 14.50 14.26 13.88
C MET A 2 15.31 12.97 13.71
N LEU A 3 16.64 13.07 13.81
CA LEU A 3 17.55 11.92 13.81
C LEU A 3 17.49 11.26 15.18
N LEU A 4 17.04 10.01 15.25
CA LEU A 4 17.17 9.19 16.46
C LEU A 4 18.51 8.44 16.39
N PHE A 5 19.35 8.64 17.41
CA PHE A 5 20.60 7.91 17.57
C PHE A 5 20.40 6.76 18.55
N PHE A 6 20.56 5.51 18.11
CA PHE A 6 20.66 4.36 18.99
C PHE A 6 22.14 3.98 19.16
N PHE A 7 22.63 4.04 20.40
CA PHE A 7 23.97 3.55 20.75
C PHE A 7 23.85 2.08 21.16
N ILE A 8 24.30 1.17 20.31
CA ILE A 8 24.54 -0.22 20.70
C ILE A 8 26.06 -0.36 20.88
N SER A 9 26.51 -0.45 22.13
CA SER A 9 27.94 -0.57 22.46
C SER A 9 28.37 -2.03 22.36
N PHE A 10 29.25 -2.35 21.40
CA PHE A 10 29.96 -3.63 21.36
C PHE A 10 31.47 -3.41 21.53
N LEU A 11 32.14 -4.45 22.05
CA LEU A 11 33.50 -4.45 22.63
C LEU A 11 34.65 -3.97 21.72
N HIS A 12 34.38 -3.56 20.48
CA HIS A 12 35.29 -2.81 19.60
C HIS A 12 34.45 -1.73 18.92
N ALA A 13 34.55 -0.49 19.42
CA ALA A 13 33.62 0.61 19.16
C ALA A 13 33.50 0.99 17.67
N HIS A 14 32.67 0.26 16.93
CA HIS A 14 32.10 0.72 15.66
C HIS A 14 30.75 1.32 16.00
N VAL A 15 30.61 2.61 15.77
CA VAL A 15 29.33 3.29 15.91
C VAL A 15 28.46 2.85 14.73
N LEU A 16 27.40 2.11 14.99
CA LEU A 16 26.36 1.84 14.00
C LEU A 16 25.41 3.03 13.98
N VAL A 17 25.49 3.87 12.94
CA VAL A 17 24.51 4.94 12.75
C VAL A 17 23.37 4.37 11.92
N VAL A 18 22.20 4.28 12.56
CA VAL A 18 20.95 3.84 11.96
C VAL A 18 20.11 5.08 11.71
N GLU A 19 20.10 5.57 10.46
CA GLU A 19 19.27 6.71 10.07
C GLU A 19 17.83 6.21 9.85
N GLN A 20 16.91 6.43 10.81
CA GLN A 20 15.61 5.75 10.82
C GLN A 20 14.39 6.60 11.20
N LYS A 21 13.23 6.12 10.71
CA LYS A 21 11.89 6.36 11.24
C LYS A 21 11.62 5.41 12.43
N PRO A 22 11.06 5.89 13.55
CA PRO A 22 11.08 5.21 14.86
C PRO A 22 10.38 3.83 14.94
N ASP A 23 9.48 3.49 14.02
CA ASP A 23 8.58 2.34 14.20
C ASP A 23 9.22 0.96 13.92
N PHE A 24 10.32 0.92 13.16
CA PHE A 24 10.96 -0.34 12.75
C PHE A 24 11.87 -0.96 13.83
N ILE A 25 12.42 -0.14 14.73
CA ILE A 25 13.38 -0.61 15.75
C ILE A 25 12.69 -1.43 16.84
N GLN A 26 11.42 -1.13 17.17
CA GLN A 26 10.67 -1.94 18.14
C GLN A 26 10.49 -3.39 17.66
N GLN A 27 10.37 -3.63 16.35
CA GLN A 27 10.30 -5.00 15.80
C GLN A 27 11.67 -5.69 15.78
N ALA A 28 12.74 -4.95 15.48
CA ALA A 28 14.10 -5.49 15.50
C ALA A 28 14.57 -5.84 16.92
N GLN A 29 14.06 -5.18 17.96
CA GLN A 29 14.32 -5.54 19.36
C GLN A 29 13.57 -6.82 19.80
N ILE A 30 12.49 -7.21 19.12
CA ILE A 30 11.75 -8.46 19.39
C ILE A 30 12.48 -9.68 18.79
N LEU A 31 13.30 -9.47 17.76
CA LEU A 31 14.20 -10.49 17.23
C LEU A 31 15.54 -10.36 17.93
N ASN A 32 15.99 -11.45 18.57
CA ASN A 32 17.33 -11.59 19.14
C ASN A 32 18.42 -11.57 18.04
N CYS A 33 18.57 -10.46 17.30
CA CYS A 33 19.66 -10.25 16.34
C CYS A 33 20.95 -9.97 17.13
N VAL A 34 21.49 -10.99 17.78
CA VAL A 34 22.56 -10.88 18.80
C VAL A 34 23.97 -10.92 18.20
N LYS A 35 24.13 -11.18 16.90
CA LYS A 35 25.44 -11.28 16.23
C LYS A 35 25.57 -10.34 15.03
N GLU A 36 26.67 -9.60 14.99
CA GLU A 36 27.01 -8.60 13.96
C GLU A 36 27.02 -9.17 12.54
N SER A 37 27.51 -10.42 12.37
CA SER A 37 27.56 -11.11 11.07
C SER A 37 26.19 -11.54 10.53
N GLU A 38 25.18 -11.60 11.39
CA GLU A 38 23.82 -12.04 11.04
C GLU A 38 22.82 -10.87 11.06
N PHE A 39 23.23 -9.71 11.57
CA PHE A 39 22.37 -8.55 11.80
C PHE A 39 21.71 -8.01 10.52
N VAL A 40 22.47 -7.86 9.44
CA VAL A 40 21.94 -7.39 8.14
C VAL A 40 20.92 -8.39 7.57
N GLY A 41 21.22 -9.69 7.63
CA GLY A 41 20.30 -10.75 7.20
C GLY A 41 19.04 -10.82 8.07
N CYS A 42 19.18 -10.65 9.38
CA CYS A 42 18.09 -10.60 10.36
C CYS A 42 17.14 -9.42 10.03
N LEU A 43 17.68 -8.21 9.85
CA LEU A 43 16.88 -7.04 9.47
C LEU A 43 16.23 -7.20 8.10
N ALA A 44 16.92 -7.78 7.12
CA ALA A 44 16.38 -8.03 5.78
C ALA A 44 15.22 -9.05 5.78
N SER A 45 15.10 -9.88 6.82
CA SER A 45 14.01 -10.85 6.98
C SER A 45 12.73 -10.28 7.61
N LEU A 46 12.77 -9.04 8.12
CA LEU A 46 11.60 -8.37 8.70
C LEU A 46 10.55 -8.10 7.61
N GLN A 47 9.28 -8.46 7.87
CA GLN A 47 8.23 -8.41 6.85
C GLN A 47 7.96 -6.99 6.29
N GLY A 48 8.29 -5.92 7.00
CA GLY A 48 8.17 -4.54 6.51
C GLY A 48 9.41 -3.96 5.82
N VAL A 49 10.50 -4.73 5.67
CA VAL A 49 11.77 -4.25 5.09
C VAL A 49 11.85 -4.66 3.62
N LEU A 50 12.17 -3.70 2.76
CA LEU A 50 12.39 -3.93 1.33
C LEU A 50 13.85 -4.31 1.08
N SER A 51 14.78 -3.54 1.63
CA SER A 51 16.20 -3.85 1.58
C SER A 51 16.96 -3.20 2.73
N VAL A 52 18.16 -3.71 2.97
CA VAL A 52 19.12 -3.17 3.93
C VAL A 52 20.44 -2.99 3.20
N ASP A 53 20.94 -1.76 3.14
CA ASP A 53 22.24 -1.45 2.55
C ASP A 53 23.24 -1.19 3.68
N PHE A 54 24.38 -1.88 3.65
CA PHE A 54 25.43 -1.75 4.64
C PHE A 54 26.68 -1.14 4.02
N TYR A 55 27.16 -0.05 4.62
CA TYR A 55 28.35 0.67 4.17
C TYR A 55 29.40 0.64 5.29
N PRO A 56 30.34 -0.32 5.26
CA PRO A 56 31.41 -0.38 6.23
C PRO A 56 32.42 0.76 6.01
N SER A 57 32.91 1.37 7.08
CA SER A 57 34.04 2.30 7.05
C SER A 57 34.94 2.05 8.27
N ALA A 58 36.19 2.49 8.17
CA ALA A 58 37.21 2.29 9.22
C ALA A 58 36.88 2.98 10.56
N GLN A 59 35.92 3.92 10.57
CA GLN A 59 35.57 4.70 11.76
C GLN A 59 34.09 4.55 12.15
N VAL A 60 33.20 4.45 11.16
CA VAL A 60 31.75 4.38 11.37
C VAL A 60 31.16 3.48 10.31
N SER A 61 30.40 2.47 10.75
CA SER A 61 29.60 1.65 9.84
C SER A 61 28.21 2.25 9.77
N SER A 62 27.70 2.48 8.57
CA SER A 62 26.34 2.99 8.37
C SER A 62 25.43 1.94 7.76
N LEU A 63 24.18 1.94 8.21
CA LEU A 63 23.15 1.01 7.76
C LEU A 63 21.93 1.80 7.32
N VAL A 64 21.50 1.59 6.08
CA VAL A 64 20.33 2.22 5.48
C VAL A 64 19.25 1.16 5.32
N ILE A 65 18.12 1.33 6.02
CA ILE A 65 16.96 0.46 5.87
C ILE A 65 15.97 1.12 4.93
N LYS A 66 15.63 0.45 3.84
CA LYS A 66 14.54 0.85 2.94
C LYS A 66 13.29 0.10 3.36
N PRO A 67 12.30 0.76 3.98
CA PRO A 67 11.06 0.09 4.34
C PRO A 67 10.19 -0.13 3.11
N ARG A 68 9.34 -1.18 3.15
CA ARG A 68 8.25 -1.35 2.20
C ARG A 68 7.23 -0.25 2.40
N LYS A 69 6.75 0.30 1.29
CA LYS A 69 5.72 1.34 1.30
C LYS A 69 4.37 0.70 0.99
N PRO A 70 3.43 0.68 1.94
CA PRO A 70 2.09 0.15 1.69
C PRO A 70 1.35 1.09 0.72
N ILE A 71 0.64 0.50 -0.24
CA ILE A 71 -0.23 1.24 -1.16
C ILE A 71 -1.71 1.00 -0.86
N ALA A 72 -2.02 -0.12 -0.22
CA ALA A 72 -3.37 -0.48 0.18
C ALA A 72 -3.35 -1.47 1.35
N ARG A 73 -4.48 -1.56 2.04
CA ARG A 73 -4.76 -2.55 3.08
C ARG A 73 -5.39 -3.77 2.43
N TRP A 74 -4.90 -4.96 2.77
CA TRP A 74 -5.43 -6.21 2.23
C TRP A 74 -5.38 -7.32 3.29
N GLY A 75 -6.54 -7.91 3.57
CA GLY A 75 -6.72 -8.85 4.68
C GLY A 75 -6.28 -8.24 6.02
N ALA A 76 -5.43 -8.95 6.75
CA ALA A 76 -4.89 -8.52 8.05
C ALA A 76 -3.66 -7.61 7.94
N GLY A 77 -3.19 -7.30 6.72
CA GLY A 77 -1.95 -6.57 6.50
C GLY A 77 -2.07 -5.55 5.37
N PHE A 78 -0.97 -5.37 4.67
CA PHE A 78 -0.81 -4.39 3.61
C PHE A 78 -0.20 -5.04 2.37
N VAL A 79 -0.37 -4.37 1.25
CA VAL A 79 0.27 -4.73 -0.01
C VAL A 79 1.05 -3.53 -0.56
N ASP A 80 2.21 -3.80 -1.16
CA ASP A 80 2.98 -2.79 -1.90
C ASP A 80 2.67 -2.79 -3.40
N SER A 81 3.28 -1.89 -4.16
CA SER A 81 3.06 -1.76 -5.61
C SER A 81 3.51 -2.97 -6.44
N SER A 82 4.28 -3.88 -5.87
CA SER A 82 4.67 -5.14 -6.53
C SER A 82 3.65 -6.26 -6.28
N GLY A 83 2.64 -6.02 -5.45
CA GLY A 83 1.68 -7.05 -5.03
C GLY A 83 2.17 -7.90 -3.87
N GLN A 84 3.32 -7.57 -3.25
CA GLN A 84 3.81 -8.32 -2.10
C GLN A 84 3.06 -7.92 -0.84
N TRP A 85 2.53 -8.93 -0.15
CA TRP A 85 1.89 -8.77 1.15
C TRP A 85 2.93 -8.65 2.26
N PHE A 86 2.65 -7.79 3.24
CA PHE A 86 3.44 -7.67 4.45
C PHE A 86 2.63 -7.09 5.62
N GLN A 87 3.17 -7.23 6.83
CA GLN A 87 2.57 -6.69 8.04
C GLN A 87 3.48 -5.66 8.71
N VAL A 88 2.91 -4.50 9.02
CA VAL A 88 3.51 -3.43 9.82
C VAL A 88 2.46 -2.91 10.81
N PRO A 89 2.86 -2.23 11.90
CA PRO A 89 1.90 -1.60 12.80
C PRO A 89 0.98 -0.62 12.05
N LEU A 90 -0.29 -0.57 12.45
CA LEU A 90 -1.21 0.45 11.97
C LEU A 90 -0.81 1.80 12.57
N THR A 91 -0.54 2.78 11.72
CA THR A 91 -0.20 4.16 12.08
C THR A 91 -1.19 5.11 11.42
N ASP A 92 -1.19 6.39 11.79
CA ASP A 92 -2.05 7.37 11.14
C ASP A 92 -1.75 7.50 9.64
N ASP A 93 -0.47 7.33 9.24
CA ASP A 93 -0.02 7.39 7.85
C ASP A 93 -0.60 6.28 6.97
N ASN A 94 -0.88 5.09 7.53
CA ASN A 94 -1.36 3.93 6.77
C ASN A 94 -2.84 3.58 7.05
N ARG A 95 -3.49 4.28 7.98
CA ARG A 95 -4.91 4.09 8.32
C ARG A 95 -5.84 4.49 7.18
N GLY A 96 -5.52 5.58 6.48
CA GLY A 96 -6.31 6.14 5.39
C GLY A 96 -6.11 5.46 4.03
N LEU A 97 -5.29 4.40 3.95
CA LEU A 97 -5.08 3.69 2.70
C LEU A 97 -6.33 2.95 2.24
N THR A 98 -6.49 2.86 0.91
CA THR A 98 -7.54 2.06 0.25
C THR A 98 -7.61 0.67 0.85
N VAL A 99 -8.81 0.18 1.12
CA VAL A 99 -9.03 -1.22 1.49
C VAL A 99 -9.35 -2.02 0.23
N LEU A 100 -8.61 -3.11 0.01
CA LEU A 100 -8.87 -4.08 -1.05
C LEU A 100 -9.61 -5.27 -0.43
N ASP A 101 -10.84 -5.51 -0.87
CA ASP A 101 -11.62 -6.70 -0.53
C ASP A 101 -11.73 -7.61 -1.76
N VAL A 102 -10.63 -8.31 -2.02
CA VAL A 102 -10.44 -9.18 -3.18
C VAL A 102 -9.72 -10.45 -2.76
N LYS A 103 -9.93 -11.54 -3.52
CA LYS A 103 -9.25 -12.82 -3.32
C LYS A 103 -7.98 -12.91 -4.17
N GLU A 104 -7.17 -13.94 -3.91
CA GLU A 104 -5.79 -14.03 -4.38
C GLU A 104 -5.52 -14.37 -5.87
N PRO A 105 -6.49 -14.46 -6.82
CA PRO A 105 -6.13 -14.18 -8.22
C PRO A 105 -6.35 -12.72 -8.61
N ASP A 106 -7.17 -11.98 -7.86
CA ASP A 106 -7.70 -10.67 -8.27
C ASP A 106 -6.93 -9.49 -7.67
N LEU A 107 -5.97 -9.75 -6.78
CA LEU A 107 -5.18 -8.71 -6.11
C LEU A 107 -4.44 -7.82 -7.11
N TYR A 108 -3.83 -8.42 -8.14
CA TYR A 108 -3.09 -7.66 -9.14
C TYR A 108 -4.03 -6.72 -9.93
N ASP A 109 -5.20 -7.21 -10.33
CA ASP A 109 -6.22 -6.41 -11.03
C ASP A 109 -6.72 -5.25 -10.14
N ALA A 110 -6.87 -5.48 -8.83
CA ALA A 110 -7.23 -4.44 -7.87
C ALA A 110 -6.14 -3.36 -7.72
N ILE A 111 -4.86 -3.75 -7.73
CA ILE A 111 -3.71 -2.82 -7.71
C ILE A 111 -3.68 -2.00 -9.01
N VAL A 112 -3.95 -2.63 -10.16
CA VAL A 112 -4.05 -1.92 -11.44
C VAL A 112 -5.18 -0.89 -11.38
N LEU A 113 -6.37 -1.26 -10.89
CA LEU A 113 -7.48 -0.33 -10.68
C LEU A 113 -7.06 0.86 -9.81
N LEU A 114 -6.45 0.61 -8.65
CA LEU A 114 -5.97 1.66 -7.76
C LEU A 114 -5.01 2.64 -8.46
N SER A 115 -4.08 2.12 -9.26
CA SER A 115 -3.12 2.95 -10.01
C SER A 115 -3.81 3.86 -11.03
N ARG A 116 -4.90 3.40 -11.68
CA ARG A 116 -5.65 4.19 -12.67
C ARG A 116 -6.34 5.41 -12.05
N PHE A 117 -6.90 5.27 -10.85
CA PHE A 117 -7.49 6.41 -10.14
C PHE A 117 -6.40 7.35 -9.60
N THR A 118 -5.33 6.79 -9.05
CA THR A 118 -4.22 7.58 -8.49
C THR A 118 -3.55 8.46 -9.55
N THR A 119 -3.38 7.98 -10.79
CA THR A 119 -2.82 8.78 -11.91
C THR A 119 -3.71 9.95 -12.33
N ARG A 120 -4.97 9.97 -11.89
CA ARG A 120 -5.93 11.08 -12.07
C ARG A 120 -6.14 11.90 -10.79
N HIS A 121 -5.25 11.76 -9.82
CA HIS A 121 -5.36 12.40 -8.50
C HIS A 121 -6.66 12.07 -7.75
N MET A 122 -7.28 10.92 -8.06
CA MET A 122 -8.42 10.40 -7.33
C MET A 122 -7.95 9.27 -6.41
N GLN A 123 -8.25 9.40 -5.12
CA GLN A 123 -8.01 8.36 -4.13
C GLN A 123 -9.22 7.44 -4.07
N LEU A 124 -9.00 6.15 -3.96
CA LEU A 124 -10.06 5.19 -3.65
C LEU A 124 -10.09 4.97 -2.14
N THR A 125 -11.28 4.79 -1.58
CA THR A 125 -11.43 4.30 -0.20
C THR A 125 -11.54 2.78 -0.18
N TYR A 126 -12.15 2.21 -1.23
CA TYR A 126 -12.51 0.80 -1.26
C TYR A 126 -12.48 0.25 -2.68
N VAL A 127 -11.96 -0.97 -2.83
CA VAL A 127 -12.01 -1.76 -4.08
C VAL A 127 -12.48 -3.16 -3.71
N GLU A 128 -13.53 -3.64 -4.36
CA GLU A 128 -14.08 -4.98 -4.12
C GLU A 128 -14.32 -5.71 -5.44
N LYS A 129 -14.14 -7.02 -5.39
CA LYS A 129 -14.72 -7.94 -6.36
C LYS A 129 -15.72 -8.85 -5.66
N THR A 130 -17.00 -8.64 -5.96
CA THR A 130 -18.10 -9.40 -5.36
C THR A 130 -18.00 -10.90 -5.67
N ALA A 131 -18.72 -11.73 -4.90
CA ALA A 131 -18.83 -13.16 -5.18
C ALA A 131 -19.37 -13.49 -6.59
N GLY A 132 -20.19 -12.60 -7.17
CA GLY A 132 -20.68 -12.68 -8.55
C GLY A 132 -19.68 -12.20 -9.61
N GLY A 133 -18.42 -11.96 -9.23
CA GLY A 133 -17.34 -11.54 -10.11
C GLY A 133 -17.39 -10.08 -10.54
N GLN A 134 -18.31 -9.28 -10.00
CA GLN A 134 -18.48 -7.86 -10.36
C GLN A 134 -17.52 -6.98 -9.56
N TRP A 135 -16.83 -6.07 -10.24
CA TRP A 135 -15.96 -5.08 -9.64
C TRP A 135 -16.74 -3.84 -9.18
N GLN A 136 -16.35 -3.32 -8.01
CA GLN A 136 -16.87 -2.09 -7.45
C GLN A 136 -15.73 -1.25 -6.87
N VAL A 137 -15.81 0.06 -7.03
CA VAL A 137 -14.83 0.99 -6.45
C VAL A 137 -15.52 2.20 -5.84
N LEU A 138 -15.09 2.59 -4.64
CA LEU A 138 -15.55 3.79 -3.97
C LEU A 138 -14.46 4.85 -4.01
N ILE A 139 -14.76 5.99 -4.63
CA ILE A 139 -13.87 7.15 -4.67
C ILE A 139 -13.98 7.89 -3.34
N GLN A 140 -12.84 8.28 -2.77
CA GLN A 140 -12.80 9.10 -1.56
C GLN A 140 -13.56 10.40 -1.79
N ASP A 141 -14.50 10.72 -0.89
CA ASP A 141 -15.40 11.88 -0.99
C ASP A 141 -16.18 11.97 -2.31
N GLY A 142 -16.36 10.82 -2.98
CA GLY A 142 -16.91 10.75 -4.34
C GLY A 142 -18.00 9.68 -4.49
N PRO A 143 -18.29 9.30 -5.74
CA PRO A 143 -19.30 8.30 -6.04
C PRO A 143 -18.78 6.87 -5.87
N LEU A 144 -19.72 5.92 -5.79
CA LEU A 144 -19.46 4.49 -6.02
C LEU A 144 -19.64 4.15 -7.48
N LEU A 145 -18.72 3.36 -8.02
CA LEU A 145 -18.81 2.85 -9.38
C LEU A 145 -19.00 1.33 -9.33
N TYR A 146 -20.02 0.83 -10.02
CA TYR A 146 -20.15 -0.59 -10.37
C TYR A 146 -19.54 -0.78 -11.76
N LEU A 147 -18.41 -1.47 -11.84
CA LEU A 147 -17.63 -1.62 -13.08
C LEU A 147 -17.92 -2.93 -13.81
N GLY A 148 -18.57 -3.87 -13.14
CA GLY A 148 -19.01 -5.16 -13.70
C GLY A 148 -17.96 -6.26 -13.72
N SER A 149 -18.29 -7.38 -14.39
CA SER A 149 -17.41 -8.55 -14.54
C SER A 149 -17.05 -8.77 -16.01
N ARG A 150 -15.94 -9.45 -16.31
CA ARG A 150 -15.72 -9.94 -17.68
C ARG A 150 -17.00 -10.63 -18.22
N PRO A 151 -17.45 -10.31 -19.45
CA PRO A 151 -16.74 -9.58 -20.51
C PRO A 151 -16.78 -8.05 -20.44
N SER A 152 -17.50 -7.41 -19.50
CA SER A 152 -17.33 -5.97 -19.28
C SER A 152 -15.97 -5.75 -18.64
N ASP A 153 -15.03 -5.22 -19.42
CA ASP A 153 -13.71 -4.84 -18.94
C ASP A 153 -13.90 -3.76 -17.87
N PRO A 154 -13.56 -4.00 -16.59
CA PRO A 154 -13.66 -2.98 -15.55
C PRO A 154 -12.88 -1.71 -15.93
N MET A 155 -11.84 -1.82 -16.78
CA MET A 155 -11.15 -0.66 -17.34
C MET A 155 -12.03 0.18 -18.26
N GLY A 156 -12.85 -0.45 -19.10
CA GLY A 156 -13.79 0.27 -19.98
C GLY A 156 -14.78 1.12 -19.18
N GLY A 157 -15.32 0.59 -18.08
CA GLY A 157 -16.18 1.34 -17.17
C GLY A 157 -15.46 2.52 -16.51
N VAL A 158 -14.20 2.33 -16.10
CA VAL A 158 -13.36 3.41 -15.54
C VAL A 158 -13.09 4.51 -16.56
N GLU A 159 -12.74 4.14 -17.80
CA GLU A 159 -12.49 5.11 -18.87
C GLU A 159 -13.75 5.89 -19.24
N GLN A 160 -14.90 5.22 -19.34
CA GLN A 160 -16.19 5.87 -19.59
C GLN A 160 -16.56 6.83 -18.45
N PHE A 161 -16.32 6.44 -17.20
CA PHE A 161 -16.53 7.32 -16.05
C PHE A 161 -15.66 8.59 -16.15
N PHE A 162 -14.36 8.45 -16.37
CA PHE A 162 -13.46 9.61 -16.49
C PHE A 162 -13.81 10.52 -17.68
N LYS A 163 -14.29 9.95 -18.79
CA LYS A 163 -14.73 10.73 -19.95
C LYS A 163 -16.01 11.52 -19.67
N SER A 164 -16.96 10.92 -18.95
CA SER A 164 -18.28 11.51 -18.71
C SER A 164 -18.34 12.42 -17.48
N HIS A 165 -17.44 12.21 -16.51
CA HIS A 165 -17.45 12.88 -15.22
C HIS A 165 -16.05 13.41 -14.84
N PRO A 166 -15.53 14.42 -15.55
CA PRO A 166 -14.23 15.01 -15.23
C PRO A 166 -14.18 15.60 -13.81
N ASP A 167 -15.33 16.05 -13.27
CA ASP A 167 -15.47 16.61 -11.92
C ASP A 167 -16.02 15.57 -10.90
N ALA A 168 -15.47 14.36 -10.92
CA ALA A 168 -15.94 13.21 -10.13
C ALA A 168 -16.15 13.50 -8.62
N LEU A 169 -15.30 14.33 -8.00
CA LEU A 169 -15.38 14.65 -6.57
C LEU A 169 -16.64 15.43 -6.17
N ARG A 170 -17.28 16.13 -7.13
CA ARG A 170 -18.54 16.85 -6.86
C ARG A 170 -19.76 15.92 -6.85
N LEU A 171 -19.55 14.63 -7.10
CA LEU A 171 -20.59 13.62 -7.23
C LEU A 171 -20.69 12.72 -5.99
N ALA A 172 -20.22 13.21 -4.85
CA ALA A 172 -20.37 12.56 -3.55
C ALA A 172 -21.82 12.10 -3.31
N GLY A 173 -21.98 10.89 -2.76
CA GLY A 173 -23.28 10.30 -2.48
C GLY A 173 -24.04 9.80 -3.71
N GLN A 174 -23.41 9.77 -4.89
CA GLN A 174 -24.00 9.17 -6.09
C GLN A 174 -23.41 7.79 -6.36
N TYR A 175 -24.09 7.02 -7.21
CA TYR A 175 -23.51 5.83 -7.80
C TYR A 175 -23.66 5.84 -9.32
N PHE A 176 -22.74 5.17 -9.99
CA PHE A 176 -22.73 4.95 -11.44
C PHE A 176 -22.59 3.46 -11.74
N ASP A 177 -23.47 2.96 -12.58
CA ASP A 177 -23.49 1.56 -12.96
C ASP A 177 -23.04 1.37 -14.41
N PHE A 178 -21.83 0.83 -14.58
CA PHE A 178 -21.21 0.53 -15.88
C PHE A 178 -21.28 -0.96 -16.25
N ARG A 179 -22.03 -1.76 -15.49
CA ARG A 179 -22.26 -3.19 -15.81
C ARG A 179 -22.94 -3.38 -17.17
N ASN A 180 -23.68 -2.36 -17.61
CA ASN A 180 -24.22 -2.28 -18.96
C ASN A 180 -23.71 -1.00 -19.64
N PRO A 181 -22.77 -1.09 -20.61
CA PRO A 181 -22.16 0.09 -21.25
C PRO A 181 -23.15 0.96 -22.04
N GLU A 182 -24.31 0.42 -22.42
CA GLU A 182 -25.37 1.15 -23.11
C GLU A 182 -26.30 1.91 -22.15
N MET A 183 -26.28 1.58 -20.86
CA MET A 183 -27.14 2.18 -19.84
C MET A 183 -26.34 2.47 -18.56
N VAL A 184 -25.73 3.65 -18.51
CA VAL A 184 -25.13 4.15 -17.27
C VAL A 184 -26.26 4.62 -16.33
N ALA A 185 -26.66 3.76 -15.40
CA ALA A 185 -27.65 4.13 -14.39
C ALA A 185 -26.98 5.03 -13.33
N ARG A 186 -27.65 6.14 -13.02
CA ARG A 186 -27.25 7.12 -11.99
C ARG A 186 -28.32 7.20 -10.91
N GLY A 187 -27.91 7.18 -9.66
CA GLY A 187 -28.81 7.42 -8.53
C GLY A 187 -28.11 8.10 -7.36
N ARG A 188 -28.89 8.43 -6.32
CA ARG A 188 -28.38 8.88 -5.02
C ARG A 188 -28.39 7.70 -4.05
N ARG A 189 -27.34 7.61 -3.24
CA ARG A 189 -27.20 6.67 -2.14
C ARG A 189 -27.98 7.13 -0.92
#